data_AF-A0A958NZC8-F1
#
_entry.id   AF-A0A958NZC8-F1
#
_cell.length_a   1.000
_cell.length_b   1.000
_cell.length_c   1.000
_cell.angle_alpha   90.00
_cell.angle_beta   90.00
_cell.angle_gamma   90.00
#
_symmetry.space_group_name_H-M   'P 1'
#
loop_
_entity.id
_entity.type
_entity.pdbx_description
1 polymer ?
#
loop_
_entity_poly.entity_id
_entity_poly.type
_entity_poly.pdbx_seq_one_letter_code
_entity_poly.pdbx_strand_id
1 'polypeptide(L)'
;MQQWIFFFIFGIFFFTSPSFSQLSFTELNAANCGECDEYGMGFVCKVDELKNLSTLVVNSLYNIKSSLQVDEYIRCQILGRQDSNKQEKLERYLKEYRYYIKTTAESFDVPPQLLQCLLLKESVYDEDIGNSTSGAKGLCQMLPITRDHINGIISNANLRRSTGKIQKIRSEISAGQVKAVDEDYYATVVKQDNLLEMWNQNFEKLKQQNRYPLKSIPTAFSNKGLKMPQNCIAGAGLYFREIMTHLNFNFSDTSMEEIISGAADGSDTVAAINLMLILGAAYNAGPGTVNKFIKTAEKPLTLASVVKALENSKNGQMKGYMKSLRNCLTAENFDPPNGWYNKGGMAPPTCEEEKQNAKGLDLTPTKYWLWQK
;
A
#
# COMPACT_ATOMS: atom_id res chain seq x y z
N MET A 1 -41.96 -12.79 62.52
CA MET A 1 -42.61 -12.77 61.18
C MET A 1 -41.69 -13.53 60.23
N GLN A 2 -41.94 -14.84 60.09
CA GLN A 2 -42.41 -15.50 58.85
C GLN A 2 -41.32 -15.52 57.77
N GLN A 3 -40.46 -16.55 57.69
CA GLN A 3 -40.69 -17.85 57.02
C GLN A 3 -41.47 -17.76 55.71
N TRP A 4 -40.83 -18.06 54.57
CA TRP A 4 -41.38 -18.93 53.52
C TRP A 4 -40.23 -19.69 52.83
N ILE A 5 -40.39 -21.00 52.81
CA ILE A 5 -39.66 -22.02 52.06
C ILE A 5 -40.40 -22.21 50.73
N PHE A 6 -39.71 -22.39 49.61
CA PHE A 6 -40.17 -23.24 48.52
C PHE A 6 -39.00 -23.98 47.87
N PHE A 7 -39.08 -25.31 47.89
CA PHE A 7 -38.30 -26.26 47.12
C PHE A 7 -38.82 -26.31 45.67
N PHE A 8 -37.93 -26.47 44.69
CA PHE A 8 -38.14 -27.41 43.58
C PHE A 8 -36.78 -27.87 43.01
N ILE A 9 -36.65 -29.18 42.89
CA ILE A 9 -35.53 -29.94 42.31
C ILE A 9 -35.89 -30.28 40.86
N PHE A 10 -34.95 -30.10 39.91
CA PHE A 10 -34.49 -31.08 38.90
C PHE A 10 -33.82 -30.37 37.71
N GLY A 11 -32.69 -30.92 37.25
CA GLY A 11 -32.20 -30.66 35.89
C GLY A 11 -30.71 -30.42 35.77
N ILE A 12 -29.93 -31.49 35.88
CA ILE A 12 -28.53 -31.57 35.43
C ILE A 12 -28.47 -31.24 33.94
N PHE A 13 -27.71 -30.20 33.55
CA PHE A 13 -26.97 -30.16 32.29
C PHE A 13 -25.72 -29.28 32.49
N PHE A 14 -24.57 -29.95 32.63
CA PHE A 14 -23.26 -29.33 32.43
C PHE A 14 -23.14 -29.00 30.94
N PHE A 15 -23.30 -27.73 30.57
CA PHE A 15 -22.68 -27.21 29.34
C PHE A 15 -21.31 -26.64 29.74
N THR A 16 -20.30 -27.48 29.66
CA THR A 16 -18.92 -27.01 29.51
C THR A 16 -18.84 -26.38 28.12
N SER A 17 -18.73 -25.05 28.06
CA SER A 17 -18.39 -24.31 26.86
C SER A 17 -17.07 -24.85 26.29
N PRO A 18 -17.00 -25.31 25.03
CA PRO A 18 -15.71 -25.59 24.44
C PRO A 18 -15.05 -24.25 24.08
N SER A 19 -13.84 -24.09 24.56
CA SER A 19 -12.89 -23.04 24.16
C SER A 19 -12.69 -23.12 22.66
N PHE A 20 -13.23 -22.15 21.91
CA PHE A 20 -12.84 -21.90 20.52
C PHE A 20 -11.46 -21.24 20.52
N SER A 21 -10.43 -22.03 20.77
CA SER A 21 -9.05 -21.61 20.66
C SER A 21 -8.28 -22.74 19.99
N GLN A 22 -7.76 -22.45 18.80
CA GLN A 22 -6.96 -23.32 17.94
C GLN A 22 -7.75 -24.39 17.16
N LEU A 23 -8.52 -23.95 16.17
CA LEU A 23 -8.62 -24.74 14.93
C LEU A 23 -7.42 -24.38 14.08
N SER A 24 -6.53 -25.35 13.85
CA SER A 24 -5.42 -25.18 12.91
C SER A 24 -5.97 -25.08 11.49
N PHE A 25 -5.29 -24.34 10.60
CA PHE A 25 -5.69 -24.18 9.18
C PHE A 25 -5.90 -25.54 8.46
N THR A 26 -5.24 -26.59 8.96
CA THR A 26 -5.40 -27.98 8.55
C THR A 26 -6.78 -28.58 8.84
N GLU A 27 -7.38 -28.24 9.98
CA GLU A 27 -8.68 -28.81 10.41
C GLU A 27 -9.85 -28.17 9.68
N LEU A 28 -9.75 -26.89 9.30
CA LEU A 28 -10.76 -26.21 8.48
C LEU A 28 -10.80 -26.74 7.03
N ASN A 29 -9.65 -27.19 6.51
CA ASN A 29 -9.55 -27.84 5.20
C ASN A 29 -10.06 -29.29 5.22
N ALA A 30 -9.95 -29.99 6.35
CA ALA A 30 -10.45 -31.36 6.50
C ALA A 30 -11.98 -31.41 6.68
N ALA A 31 -12.57 -30.42 7.36
CA ALA A 31 -14.00 -30.42 7.68
C ALA A 31 -14.94 -30.10 6.50
N ASN A 32 -14.43 -29.55 5.39
CA ASN A 32 -15.21 -29.18 4.21
C ASN A 32 -14.99 -30.08 2.98
N CYS A 33 -14.19 -31.13 3.11
CA CYS A 33 -14.05 -32.18 2.11
C CYS A 33 -14.80 -33.41 2.63
N GLY A 34 -16.07 -33.57 2.23
CA GLY A 34 -16.83 -34.77 2.53
C GLY A 34 -16.15 -36.04 1.98
N GLU A 35 -16.44 -37.18 2.62
CA GLU A 35 -15.96 -38.51 2.20
C GLU A 35 -16.21 -38.75 0.71
N CYS A 36 -15.19 -39.31 0.04
CA CYS A 36 -15.22 -39.65 -1.37
C CYS A 36 -16.25 -40.76 -1.65
N ASP A 37 -17.23 -40.50 -2.52
CA ASP A 37 -18.04 -41.57 -3.11
C ASP A 37 -17.24 -42.35 -4.17
N GLU A 38 -17.43 -43.67 -4.20
CA GLU A 38 -16.77 -44.69 -5.05
C GLU A 38 -16.87 -44.48 -6.58
N TYR A 39 -17.54 -43.43 -7.06
CA TYR A 39 -17.95 -43.31 -8.46
C TYR A 39 -17.16 -42.33 -9.34
N GLY A 40 -15.90 -42.02 -8.98
CA GLY A 40 -14.91 -41.55 -9.95
C GLY A 40 -15.24 -40.28 -10.76
N MET A 41 -16.17 -39.44 -10.30
CA MET A 41 -16.39 -38.11 -10.88
C MET A 41 -15.59 -37.09 -10.10
N GLY A 42 -14.47 -36.65 -10.69
CA GLY A 42 -13.53 -35.72 -10.07
C GLY A 42 -14.21 -34.42 -9.68
N PHE A 43 -14.33 -34.18 -8.37
CA PHE A 43 -14.63 -32.85 -7.86
C PHE A 43 -13.39 -31.98 -8.03
N VAL A 44 -13.50 -31.01 -8.94
CA VAL A 44 -12.67 -29.82 -8.89
C VAL A 44 -13.06 -29.10 -7.60
N CYS A 45 -12.31 -29.31 -6.52
CA CYS A 45 -12.34 -28.37 -5.40
C CYS A 45 -12.10 -27.00 -6.01
N LYS A 46 -13.09 -26.11 -5.94
CA LYS A 46 -12.92 -24.72 -6.33
C LYS A 46 -12.04 -24.06 -5.28
N VAL A 47 -10.74 -24.34 -5.36
CA VAL A 47 -9.69 -23.76 -4.52
C VAL A 47 -9.82 -22.23 -4.53
N ASP A 48 -10.28 -21.66 -5.63
CA ASP A 48 -10.55 -20.23 -5.75
C ASP A 48 -11.74 -19.76 -4.88
N GLU A 49 -12.80 -20.55 -4.70
CA GLU A 49 -13.92 -20.20 -3.82
C GLU A 49 -13.51 -20.26 -2.34
N LEU A 50 -12.70 -21.24 -1.94
CA LEU A 50 -12.17 -21.33 -0.57
C LEU A 50 -11.19 -20.19 -0.25
N LYS A 51 -10.30 -19.83 -1.19
CA LYS A 51 -9.42 -18.64 -1.07
C LYS A 51 -10.24 -17.35 -0.95
N ASN A 52 -11.31 -17.21 -1.73
CA ASN A 52 -12.18 -16.04 -1.64
C ASN A 52 -12.89 -15.97 -0.28
N LEU A 53 -13.33 -17.11 0.27
CA LEU A 53 -13.98 -17.16 1.59
C LEU A 53 -13.01 -16.83 2.73
N SER A 54 -11.79 -17.36 2.72
CA SER A 54 -10.77 -17.04 3.73
C SER A 54 -10.41 -15.56 3.72
N THR A 55 -10.21 -14.97 2.53
CA THR A 55 -9.97 -13.54 2.36
C THR A 55 -11.14 -12.70 2.88
N LEU A 56 -12.39 -13.13 2.66
CA LEU A 56 -13.58 -12.40 3.13
C LEU A 56 -13.69 -12.41 4.66
N VAL A 57 -13.42 -13.55 5.31
CA VAL A 57 -13.45 -13.71 6.76
C VAL A 57 -12.31 -12.93 7.42
N VAL A 58 -11.09 -12.97 6.87
CA VAL A 58 -9.96 -12.21 7.42
C VAL A 58 -10.19 -10.70 7.28
N ASN A 59 -10.72 -10.24 6.14
CA ASN A 59 -11.03 -8.81 5.94
C ASN A 59 -12.10 -8.29 6.89
N SER A 60 -13.09 -9.12 7.26
CA SER A 60 -14.12 -8.73 8.23
C SER A 60 -13.59 -8.70 9.66
N LEU A 61 -12.65 -9.57 10.01
CA LEU A 61 -12.05 -9.61 11.35
C LEU A 61 -11.10 -8.44 11.62
N TYR A 62 -10.38 -7.98 10.60
CA TYR A 62 -9.40 -6.90 10.74
C TYR A 62 -9.86 -5.55 10.17
N ASN A 63 -11.12 -5.48 9.72
CA ASN A 63 -11.71 -4.27 9.13
C ASN A 63 -10.81 -3.69 8.03
N ILE A 64 -10.38 -4.48 7.06
CA ILE A 64 -9.44 -4.04 6.01
C ILE A 64 -10.20 -3.70 4.74
N LYS A 65 -9.89 -2.55 4.13
CA LYS A 65 -10.49 -2.15 2.86
C LYS A 65 -9.84 -2.94 1.72
N SER A 66 -10.66 -3.66 0.95
CA SER A 66 -10.30 -4.15 -0.38
C SER A 66 -9.88 -3.00 -1.30
N SER A 67 -9.19 -3.32 -2.40
CA SER A 67 -8.83 -2.32 -3.42
C SER A 67 -10.04 -1.50 -3.92
N LEU A 68 -11.19 -2.15 -4.08
CA LEU A 68 -12.45 -1.46 -4.42
C LEU A 68 -12.92 -0.51 -3.31
N GLN A 69 -12.86 -0.92 -2.05
CA GLN A 69 -13.23 -0.07 -0.91
C GLN A 69 -12.25 1.11 -0.71
N VAL A 70 -10.96 0.94 -1.00
CA VAL A 70 -9.99 2.04 -1.02
C VAL A 70 -10.33 3.03 -2.15
N ASP A 71 -10.66 2.54 -3.35
CA ASP A 71 -11.11 3.38 -4.47
C ASP A 71 -12.39 4.15 -4.12
N GLU A 72 -13.38 3.50 -3.51
CA GLU A 72 -14.59 4.15 -3.00
C GLU A 72 -14.28 5.22 -1.96
N TYR A 73 -13.43 4.90 -0.98
CA TYR A 73 -13.00 5.84 0.06
C TYR A 73 -12.37 7.10 -0.57
N ILE A 74 -11.47 6.94 -1.52
CA ILE A 74 -10.82 8.06 -2.22
C ILE A 74 -11.84 8.93 -2.95
N ARG A 75 -12.80 8.31 -3.66
CA ARG A 75 -13.85 9.05 -4.36
C ARG A 75 -14.66 9.91 -3.40
N CYS A 76 -15.05 9.36 -2.25
CA CYS A 76 -15.74 10.14 -1.23
C CYS A 76 -14.85 11.27 -0.69
N GLN A 77 -13.58 11.01 -0.41
CA GLN A 77 -12.70 12.04 0.16
C GLN A 77 -12.45 13.19 -0.81
N ILE A 78 -12.45 12.93 -2.13
CA ILE A 78 -12.39 13.99 -3.15
C ILE A 78 -13.71 14.79 -3.16
N LEU A 79 -14.86 14.12 -3.20
CA LEU A 79 -16.19 14.75 -3.32
C LEU A 79 -16.62 15.48 -2.04
N GLY A 80 -16.20 15.01 -0.87
CA GLY A 80 -16.53 15.57 0.44
C GLY A 80 -15.85 16.90 0.71
N ARG A 81 -14.91 17.33 -0.16
CA ARG A 81 -14.27 18.63 -0.03
C ARG A 81 -15.17 19.77 -0.47
N GLN A 82 -15.07 20.87 0.26
CA GLN A 82 -15.63 22.18 -0.11
C GLN A 82 -14.68 22.86 -1.11
N ASP A 83 -14.43 22.20 -2.23
CA ASP A 83 -13.56 22.66 -3.31
C ASP A 83 -14.36 22.80 -4.61
N SER A 84 -14.21 23.93 -5.29
CA SER A 84 -14.86 24.17 -6.58
C SER A 84 -14.43 23.20 -7.68
N ASN A 85 -13.24 22.60 -7.60
CA ASN A 85 -12.70 21.71 -8.64
C ASN A 85 -12.80 20.20 -8.30
N LYS A 86 -13.55 19.82 -7.25
CA LYS A 86 -13.63 18.42 -6.79
C LYS A 86 -14.09 17.42 -7.87
N GLN A 87 -14.99 17.83 -8.76
CA GLN A 87 -15.44 16.99 -9.87
C GLN A 87 -14.33 16.74 -10.88
N GLU A 88 -13.55 17.78 -11.22
CA GLU A 88 -12.39 17.66 -12.10
C GLU A 88 -11.33 16.73 -11.50
N LYS A 89 -11.05 16.88 -10.19
CA LYS A 89 -10.13 16.00 -9.46
C LYS A 89 -10.57 14.54 -9.51
N LEU A 90 -11.86 14.27 -9.29
CA LEU A 90 -12.43 12.93 -9.38
C LEU A 90 -12.28 12.37 -10.80
N GLU A 91 -12.56 13.17 -11.82
CA GLU A 91 -12.42 12.73 -13.21
C GLU A 91 -10.97 12.40 -13.59
N ARG A 92 -10.00 13.24 -13.20
CA ARG A 92 -8.56 12.97 -13.41
C ARG A 92 -8.13 11.71 -12.66
N TYR A 93 -8.57 11.55 -11.41
CA TYR A 93 -8.32 10.33 -10.65
C TYR A 93 -8.79 9.07 -11.41
N LEU A 94 -10.05 9.07 -11.86
CA LEU A 94 -10.66 7.93 -12.52
C LEU A 94 -10.06 7.65 -13.91
N LYS A 95 -9.80 8.70 -14.70
CA LYS A 95 -9.36 8.57 -16.11
C LYS A 95 -7.85 8.40 -16.26
N GLU A 96 -7.05 8.93 -15.33
CA GLU A 96 -5.60 9.05 -15.50
C GLU A 96 -4.83 8.46 -14.33
N TYR A 97 -5.03 8.98 -13.11
CA TYR A 97 -4.15 8.63 -11.99
C TYR A 97 -4.28 7.16 -11.57
N ARG A 98 -5.47 6.57 -11.66
CA ARG A 98 -5.66 5.14 -11.39
C ARG A 98 -4.77 4.28 -12.28
N TYR A 99 -4.65 4.63 -13.56
CA TYR A 99 -3.77 3.93 -14.48
C TYR A 99 -2.31 4.14 -14.10
N TYR A 100 -1.89 5.37 -13.83
CA TYR A 100 -0.51 5.66 -13.40
C TYR A 100 -0.14 4.92 -12.12
N ILE A 101 -1.04 4.90 -11.13
CA ILE A 101 -0.85 4.18 -9.88
C ILE A 101 -0.72 2.68 -10.16
N LYS A 102 -1.61 2.07 -10.94
CA LYS A 102 -1.55 0.65 -11.27
C LYS A 102 -0.24 0.30 -11.99
N THR A 103 0.09 1.02 -13.05
CA THR A 103 1.32 0.79 -13.82
C THR A 103 2.57 0.94 -12.96
N THR A 104 2.62 1.97 -12.13
CA THR A 104 3.73 2.22 -11.20
C THR A 104 3.82 1.12 -10.15
N ALA A 105 2.71 0.75 -9.52
CA ALA A 105 2.63 -0.32 -8.53
C ALA A 105 3.19 -1.63 -9.06
N GLU A 106 2.73 -2.04 -10.26
CA GLU A 106 3.21 -3.25 -10.94
C GLU A 106 4.69 -3.16 -11.32
N SER A 107 5.13 -2.01 -11.84
CA SER A 107 6.51 -1.85 -12.31
C SER A 107 7.54 -1.73 -11.19
N PHE A 108 7.15 -1.26 -10.01
CA PHE A 108 8.05 -1.13 -8.85
C PHE A 108 7.79 -2.14 -7.74
N ASP A 109 6.84 -3.06 -7.92
CA ASP A 109 6.46 -4.06 -6.93
C ASP A 109 6.07 -3.41 -5.59
N VAL A 110 5.14 -2.45 -5.68
CA VAL A 110 4.61 -1.67 -4.56
C VAL A 110 3.10 -1.86 -4.49
N PRO A 111 2.50 -2.04 -3.29
CA PRO A 111 1.04 -2.14 -3.17
C PRO A 111 0.32 -0.91 -3.75
N PRO A 112 -0.63 -1.07 -4.70
CA PRO A 112 -1.31 0.07 -5.33
C PRO A 112 -2.11 0.90 -4.32
N GLN A 113 -2.64 0.28 -3.26
CA GLN A 113 -3.35 0.94 -2.17
C GLN A 113 -2.43 1.92 -1.41
N LEU A 114 -1.14 1.60 -1.27
CA LEU A 114 -0.17 2.51 -0.65
C LEU A 114 0.00 3.78 -1.48
N LEU A 115 0.15 3.66 -2.80
CA LEU A 115 0.25 4.82 -3.70
C LEU A 115 -1.06 5.63 -3.73
N GLN A 116 -2.20 4.96 -3.78
CA GLN A 116 -3.53 5.57 -3.68
C GLN A 116 -3.67 6.41 -2.39
N CYS A 117 -3.43 5.79 -1.23
CA CYS A 117 -3.53 6.45 0.05
C CYS A 117 -2.46 7.53 0.26
N LEU A 118 -1.26 7.36 -0.32
CA LEU A 118 -0.22 8.39 -0.36
C LEU A 118 -0.73 9.65 -1.07
N LEU A 119 -1.24 9.52 -2.30
CA LEU A 119 -1.70 10.67 -3.08
C LEU A 119 -2.86 11.38 -2.39
N LEU A 120 -3.78 10.61 -1.79
CA LEU A 120 -4.84 11.16 -0.97
C LEU A 120 -4.29 11.94 0.23
N LYS A 121 -3.30 11.39 0.95
CA LYS A 121 -2.69 12.03 2.12
C LYS A 121 -1.94 13.32 1.77
N GLU A 122 -1.22 13.33 0.64
CA GLU A 122 -0.27 14.37 0.31
C GLU A 122 -0.90 15.55 -0.43
N SER A 123 -1.80 15.28 -1.38
CA SER A 123 -2.39 16.34 -2.21
C SER A 123 -3.91 16.27 -2.33
N VAL A 124 -4.54 15.16 -1.94
CA VAL A 124 -5.94 14.88 -2.28
C VAL A 124 -6.16 14.98 -3.78
N TYR A 125 -5.18 14.47 -4.53
CA TYR A 125 -5.21 14.50 -5.98
C TYR A 125 -5.27 15.92 -6.58
N ASP A 126 -4.72 16.91 -5.86
CA ASP A 126 -4.55 18.28 -6.32
C ASP A 126 -3.13 18.51 -6.86
N GLU A 127 -2.99 18.62 -8.18
CA GLU A 127 -1.70 18.90 -8.84
C GLU A 127 -1.17 20.31 -8.52
N ASP A 128 -2.09 21.23 -8.25
CA ASP A 128 -1.82 22.64 -8.03
C ASP A 128 -1.68 22.98 -6.56
N ILE A 129 -1.70 21.98 -5.67
CA ILE A 129 -1.36 22.17 -4.27
C ILE A 129 0.00 22.88 -4.23
N GLY A 130 0.01 24.06 -3.63
CA GLY A 130 1.16 24.95 -3.63
C GLY A 130 2.41 24.25 -3.08
N ASN A 131 3.57 24.88 -3.25
CA ASN A 131 4.75 24.36 -2.58
C ASN A 131 4.46 24.30 -1.08
N SER A 132 4.73 23.16 -0.44
CA SER A 132 4.71 23.10 1.01
C SER A 132 5.70 24.12 1.58
N THR A 133 5.59 24.43 2.87
CA THR A 133 6.61 25.25 3.56
C THR A 133 8.01 24.64 3.48
N SER A 134 8.10 23.32 3.35
CA SER A 134 9.34 22.55 3.15
C SER A 134 9.75 22.41 1.68
N GLY A 135 9.02 23.01 0.75
CA GLY A 135 9.33 23.00 -0.68
C GLY A 135 8.92 21.72 -1.43
N ALA A 136 8.09 20.87 -0.83
CA ALA A 136 7.53 19.68 -1.46
C ALA A 136 6.58 20.04 -2.60
N LYS A 137 6.56 19.22 -3.66
CA LYS A 137 5.84 19.53 -4.91
C LYS A 137 5.08 18.35 -5.50
N GLY A 138 4.03 18.68 -6.25
CA GLY A 138 3.23 17.73 -7.03
C GLY A 138 2.31 16.87 -6.17
N LEU A 139 1.65 15.90 -6.82
CA LEU A 139 0.64 15.03 -6.21
C LEU A 139 1.14 14.25 -4.99
N CYS A 140 2.43 13.93 -4.97
CA CYS A 140 3.08 13.10 -3.97
C CYS A 140 3.87 13.93 -2.96
N GLN A 141 3.81 15.28 -3.06
CA GLN A 141 4.54 16.21 -2.18
C GLN A 141 6.01 15.81 -1.98
N MET A 142 6.71 15.56 -3.09
CA MET A 142 8.10 15.11 -3.04
C MET A 142 9.01 16.26 -2.65
N LEU A 143 9.79 16.09 -1.57
CA LEU A 143 10.78 17.07 -1.12
C LEU A 143 11.95 17.19 -2.11
N PRO A 144 12.63 18.36 -2.17
CA PRO A 144 13.81 18.54 -3.01
C PRO A 144 14.91 17.49 -2.74
N ILE A 145 15.17 17.16 -1.48
CA ILE A 145 16.17 16.14 -1.12
C ILE A 145 15.80 14.74 -1.62
N THR A 146 14.51 14.37 -1.56
CA THR A 146 14.01 13.10 -2.08
C THR A 146 14.10 13.06 -3.61
N ARG A 147 13.74 14.16 -4.27
CA ARG A 147 13.92 14.32 -5.72
C ARG A 147 15.39 14.14 -6.13
N ASP A 148 16.30 14.80 -5.43
CA ASP A 148 17.73 14.75 -5.75
C ASP A 148 18.31 13.35 -5.52
N HIS A 149 17.84 12.67 -4.48
CA HIS A 149 18.16 11.26 -4.25
C HIS A 149 17.71 10.37 -5.43
N ILE A 150 16.46 10.49 -5.87
CA ILE A 150 15.95 9.71 -7.01
C ILE A 150 16.71 10.05 -8.31
N ASN A 151 17.00 11.34 -8.54
CA ASN A 151 17.81 11.77 -9.67
C ASN A 151 19.19 11.11 -9.63
N GLY A 152 19.80 11.00 -8.45
CA GLY A 152 21.06 10.29 -8.26
C GLY A 152 20.98 8.81 -8.63
N ILE A 153 19.90 8.11 -8.29
CA ILE A 153 19.66 6.72 -8.71
C ILE A 153 19.65 6.63 -10.24
N ILE A 154 18.83 7.46 -10.89
CA ILE A 154 18.64 7.44 -12.34
C ILE A 154 19.94 7.83 -13.07
N SER A 155 20.60 8.91 -12.66
CA SER A 155 21.80 9.42 -13.33
C SER A 155 22.99 8.47 -13.18
N ASN A 156 23.21 7.91 -11.99
CA ASN A 156 24.33 7.02 -11.74
C ASN A 156 24.17 5.69 -12.49
N ALA A 157 22.96 5.14 -12.53
CA ALA A 157 22.68 3.93 -13.29
C ALA A 157 22.87 4.16 -14.80
N ASN A 158 22.38 5.29 -15.33
CA ASN A 158 22.56 5.65 -16.75
C ASN A 158 24.04 5.81 -17.12
N LEU A 159 24.83 6.48 -16.28
CA LEU A 159 26.27 6.66 -16.49
C LEU A 159 26.99 5.30 -16.53
N ARG A 160 26.65 4.37 -15.65
CA ARG A 160 27.28 3.04 -15.63
C ARG A 160 26.93 2.18 -16.84
N ARG A 161 25.71 2.31 -17.38
CA ARG A 161 25.30 1.66 -18.63
C ARG A 161 26.07 2.20 -19.82
N SER A 162 26.19 3.52 -19.94
CA SER A 162 26.88 4.14 -21.07
C SER A 162 28.39 3.83 -21.10
N THR A 163 29.01 3.60 -19.94
CA THR A 163 30.43 3.23 -19.86
C THR A 163 30.67 1.71 -19.93
N GLY A 164 29.64 0.88 -20.12
CA GLY A 164 29.76 -0.60 -20.08
C GLY A 164 30.15 -1.17 -18.71
N LYS A 165 30.13 -0.34 -17.65
CA LYS A 165 30.63 -0.72 -16.31
C LYS A 165 29.72 -1.78 -15.68
N ILE A 166 28.41 -1.71 -15.94
CA ILE A 166 27.46 -2.66 -15.39
C ILE A 166 27.61 -4.05 -16.02
N GLN A 167 27.86 -4.15 -17.33
CA GLN A 167 28.11 -5.44 -18.00
C GLN A 167 29.37 -6.10 -17.45
N LYS A 168 30.43 -5.32 -17.26
CA LYS A 168 31.67 -5.79 -16.62
C LYS A 168 31.39 -6.33 -15.20
N ILE A 169 30.73 -5.54 -14.36
CA ILE A 169 30.37 -5.94 -12.99
C ILE A 169 29.54 -7.24 -12.98
N ARG A 170 28.50 -7.33 -13.83
CA ARG A 170 27.68 -8.55 -13.93
C ARG A 170 28.51 -9.77 -14.36
N SER A 171 29.45 -9.60 -15.31
CA SER A 171 30.33 -10.70 -15.73
C SER A 171 31.29 -11.16 -14.63
N GLU A 172 31.83 -10.24 -13.83
CA GLU A 172 32.71 -10.55 -12.71
C GLU A 172 31.95 -11.28 -11.58
N ILE A 173 30.70 -10.89 -11.30
CA ILE A 173 29.80 -11.61 -10.38
C ILE A 173 29.56 -13.03 -10.87
N SER A 174 29.14 -13.20 -12.12
CA SER A 174 28.85 -14.53 -12.69
C SER A 174 30.08 -15.43 -12.76
N ALA A 175 31.28 -14.86 -12.88
CA ALA A 175 32.53 -15.59 -12.89
C ALA A 175 33.07 -15.91 -11.48
N GLY A 176 32.39 -15.47 -10.41
CA GLY A 176 32.87 -15.63 -9.03
C GLY A 176 34.16 -14.86 -8.74
N GLN A 177 34.43 -13.77 -9.48
CA GLN A 177 35.67 -12.98 -9.42
C GLN A 177 35.56 -11.76 -8.48
N VAL A 178 34.43 -11.59 -7.79
CA VAL A 178 34.21 -10.47 -6.88
C VAL A 178 34.94 -10.72 -5.57
N LYS A 179 35.79 -9.76 -5.17
CA LYS A 179 36.43 -9.80 -3.86
C LYS A 179 35.40 -9.44 -2.79
N ALA A 180 35.50 -10.05 -1.61
CA ALA A 180 34.59 -9.77 -0.49
C ALA A 180 34.46 -8.27 -0.14
N VAL A 181 35.53 -7.49 -0.28
CA VAL A 181 35.53 -6.02 -0.01
C VAL A 181 34.69 -5.24 -1.04
N ASP A 182 34.46 -5.81 -2.22
CA ASP A 182 33.71 -5.20 -3.31
C ASP A 182 32.25 -5.66 -3.34
N GLU A 183 31.84 -6.66 -2.56
CA GLU A 183 30.49 -7.24 -2.60
C GLU A 183 29.40 -6.19 -2.33
N ASP A 184 29.55 -5.38 -1.29
CA ASP A 184 28.59 -4.32 -0.94
C ASP A 184 28.46 -3.27 -2.05
N TYR A 185 29.59 -2.90 -2.67
CA TYR A 185 29.61 -1.96 -3.78
C TYR A 185 28.91 -2.57 -5.02
N TYR A 186 29.19 -3.84 -5.33
CA TYR A 186 28.61 -4.54 -6.49
C TYR A 186 27.11 -4.73 -6.30
N ALA A 187 26.69 -5.14 -5.10
CA ALA A 187 25.27 -5.25 -4.73
C ALA A 187 24.55 -3.91 -4.88
N THR A 188 25.14 -2.82 -4.39
CA THR A 188 24.59 -1.46 -4.56
C THR A 188 24.49 -1.06 -6.03
N VAL A 189 25.49 -1.41 -6.83
CA VAL A 189 25.50 -1.08 -8.26
C VAL A 189 24.42 -1.83 -9.03
N VAL A 190 24.31 -3.14 -8.82
CA VAL A 190 23.29 -3.99 -9.45
C VAL A 190 21.89 -3.55 -9.02
N LYS A 191 21.70 -3.25 -7.73
CA LYS A 191 20.45 -2.70 -7.19
C LYS A 191 20.01 -1.44 -7.95
N GLN A 192 20.88 -0.44 -8.06
CA GLN A 192 20.55 0.81 -8.76
C GLN A 192 20.24 0.59 -10.25
N ASP A 193 20.91 -0.37 -10.89
CA ASP A 193 20.65 -0.73 -12.28
C ASP A 193 19.29 -1.40 -12.48
N ASN A 194 18.90 -2.30 -11.57
CA ASN A 194 17.57 -2.93 -11.58
C ASN A 194 16.46 -1.88 -11.38
N LEU A 195 16.68 -0.90 -10.49
CA LEU A 195 15.74 0.20 -10.30
C LEU A 195 15.59 1.07 -11.56
N LEU A 196 16.68 1.33 -12.29
CA LEU A 196 16.62 2.02 -13.58
C LEU A 196 15.88 1.20 -14.64
N GLU A 197 16.01 -0.13 -14.62
CA GLU A 197 15.25 -1.00 -15.51
C GLU A 197 13.74 -0.93 -15.25
N MET A 198 13.33 -1.05 -13.98
CA MET A 198 11.94 -0.88 -13.55
C MET A 198 11.39 0.51 -13.94
N TRP A 199 12.20 1.55 -13.77
CA TRP A 199 11.88 2.92 -14.20
C TRP A 199 11.60 2.99 -15.69
N ASN A 200 12.49 2.44 -16.52
CA ASN A 200 12.31 2.45 -17.97
C ASN A 200 11.07 1.64 -18.39
N GLN A 201 10.88 0.45 -17.82
CA GLN A 201 9.70 -0.38 -18.09
C GLN A 201 8.39 0.33 -17.72
N ASN A 202 8.36 1.04 -16.59
CA ASN A 202 7.20 1.85 -16.21
C ASN A 202 6.86 2.89 -17.29
N PHE A 203 7.84 3.68 -17.74
CA PHE A 203 7.57 4.71 -18.76
C PHE A 203 7.26 4.14 -20.15
N GLU A 204 7.80 2.99 -20.51
CA GLU A 204 7.41 2.30 -21.74
C GLU A 204 5.95 1.82 -21.68
N LYS A 205 5.50 1.26 -20.56
CA LYS A 205 4.07 0.95 -20.35
C LYS A 205 3.21 2.20 -20.45
N LEU A 206 3.61 3.30 -19.79
CA LEU A 206 2.86 4.55 -19.81
C LEU A 206 2.77 5.18 -21.22
N LYS A 207 3.80 5.05 -22.06
CA LYS A 207 3.80 5.52 -23.45
C LYS A 207 2.75 4.81 -24.31
N GLN A 208 2.53 3.51 -24.08
CA GLN A 208 1.61 2.70 -24.89
C GLN A 208 0.16 3.19 -24.83
N GLN A 209 -0.22 3.99 -23.81
CA GLN A 209 -1.59 4.43 -23.66
C GLN A 209 -2.04 5.54 -24.61
N ASN A 210 -1.17 6.10 -25.46
CA ASN A 210 -1.46 7.18 -26.42
C ASN A 210 -2.15 8.46 -25.87
N ARG A 211 -2.44 8.51 -24.57
CA ARG A 211 -3.09 9.65 -23.91
C ARG A 211 -2.11 10.78 -23.61
N TYR A 212 -0.82 10.47 -23.58
CA TYR A 212 0.23 11.44 -23.31
C TYR A 212 1.43 11.19 -24.21
N PRO A 213 1.82 12.17 -25.06
CA PRO A 213 3.02 12.07 -25.86
C PRO A 213 4.24 12.27 -24.94
N LEU A 214 4.61 11.22 -24.21
CA LEU A 214 5.91 11.12 -23.58
C LEU A 214 6.96 11.07 -24.69
N LYS A 215 7.48 12.24 -25.07
CA LYS A 215 8.53 12.37 -26.10
C LYS A 215 9.77 11.55 -25.75
N SER A 216 10.07 11.41 -24.47
CA SER A 216 11.19 10.63 -23.95
C SER A 216 10.93 10.18 -22.51
N ILE A 217 11.60 9.12 -22.08
CA ILE A 217 11.66 8.74 -20.66
C ILE A 217 12.43 9.84 -19.91
N PRO A 218 11.94 10.33 -18.76
CA PRO A 218 12.70 11.32 -18.00
C PRO A 218 14.00 10.71 -17.46
N THR A 219 15.12 11.40 -17.71
CA THR A 219 16.44 11.05 -17.18
C THR A 219 16.75 11.74 -15.84
N ALA A 220 15.92 12.72 -15.46
CA ALA A 220 15.91 13.38 -14.17
C ALA A 220 14.58 14.12 -13.96
N PHE A 221 14.20 14.33 -12.70
CA PHE A 221 13.12 15.21 -12.29
C PHE A 221 13.61 16.65 -12.17
N SER A 222 13.02 17.53 -12.97
CA SER A 222 13.02 18.97 -12.68
C SER A 222 11.85 19.34 -11.77
N ASN A 223 11.86 20.54 -11.19
CA ASN A 223 10.70 21.08 -10.48
C ASN A 223 9.42 21.08 -11.33
N LYS A 224 9.55 21.32 -12.64
CA LYS A 224 8.43 21.23 -13.59
C LYS A 224 8.02 19.77 -13.82
N GLY A 225 8.98 18.87 -13.89
CA GLY A 225 8.76 17.43 -14.03
C GLY A 225 7.95 16.83 -12.89
N LEU A 226 8.16 17.27 -11.64
CA LEU A 226 7.39 16.83 -10.47
C LEU A 226 5.92 17.26 -10.48
N LYS A 227 5.57 18.30 -11.23
CA LYS A 227 4.17 18.70 -11.43
C LYS A 227 3.43 17.81 -12.43
N MET A 228 4.14 16.97 -13.18
CA MET A 228 3.50 16.02 -14.09
C MET A 228 3.09 14.77 -13.27
N PRO A 229 1.80 14.42 -13.22
CA PRO A 229 1.29 13.34 -12.36
C PRO A 229 2.03 12.01 -12.51
N GLN A 230 2.24 11.56 -13.75
CA GLN A 230 2.91 10.31 -14.06
C GLN A 230 4.36 10.28 -13.58
N ASN A 231 5.05 11.43 -13.65
CA ASN A 231 6.42 11.57 -13.17
C ASN A 231 6.47 11.49 -11.65
N CYS A 232 5.57 12.23 -10.98
CA CYS A 232 5.48 12.21 -9.53
C CYS A 232 5.18 10.80 -9.01
N ILE A 233 4.15 10.14 -9.56
CA ILE A 233 3.71 8.81 -9.13
C ILE A 233 4.82 7.79 -9.38
N ALA A 234 5.45 7.80 -10.57
CA ALA A 234 6.60 6.94 -10.85
C ALA A 234 7.76 7.17 -9.87
N GLY A 235 8.05 8.43 -9.54
CA GLY A 235 9.07 8.79 -8.56
C GLY A 235 8.73 8.29 -7.15
N ALA A 236 7.47 8.34 -6.74
CA ALA A 236 7.02 7.78 -5.48
C ALA A 236 7.15 6.25 -5.45
N GLY A 237 6.76 5.55 -6.52
CA GLY A 237 6.94 4.10 -6.65
C GLY A 237 8.41 3.68 -6.56
N LEU A 238 9.28 4.35 -7.31
CA LEU A 238 10.72 4.15 -7.26
C LEU A 238 11.28 4.40 -5.84
N TYR A 239 10.83 5.48 -5.18
CA TYR A 239 11.28 5.78 -3.82
C TYR A 239 10.79 4.76 -2.79
N PHE A 240 9.57 4.25 -2.90
CA PHE A 240 9.10 3.17 -2.04
C PHE A 240 9.92 1.90 -2.22
N ARG A 241 10.25 1.52 -3.46
CA ARG A 241 11.12 0.36 -3.70
C ARG A 241 12.52 0.57 -3.11
N GLU A 242 13.03 1.80 -3.18
CA GLU A 242 14.29 2.15 -2.53
C GLU A 242 14.20 2.13 -1.00
N ILE A 243 13.07 2.52 -0.42
CA ILE A 243 12.82 2.39 1.03
C ILE A 243 12.80 0.91 1.43
N MET A 244 12.04 0.07 0.71
CA MET A 244 11.92 -1.36 0.99
C MET A 244 13.30 -2.04 1.07
N THR A 245 14.20 -1.70 0.15
CA THR A 245 15.56 -2.24 0.12
C THR A 245 16.51 -1.65 1.17
N HIS A 246 16.21 -0.48 1.75
CA HIS A 246 16.99 0.13 2.83
C HIS A 246 16.53 -0.27 4.23
N LEU A 247 15.25 -0.64 4.36
CA LEU A 247 14.73 -1.15 5.60
C LEU A 247 15.20 -2.60 5.72
N ASN A 248 16.11 -2.85 6.66
CA ASN A 248 16.70 -4.17 6.90
C ASN A 248 15.68 -5.05 7.65
N PHE A 249 14.66 -5.49 6.92
CA PHE A 249 13.57 -6.28 7.45
C PHE A 249 13.98 -7.74 7.63
N ASN A 250 14.78 -8.00 8.67
CA ASN A 250 14.98 -9.36 9.18
C ASN A 250 13.85 -9.70 10.16
N PHE A 251 12.62 -9.79 9.65
CA PHE A 251 11.49 -10.27 10.45
C PHE A 251 11.54 -11.79 10.56
N SER A 252 11.15 -12.32 11.72
CA SER A 252 11.23 -13.75 12.00
C SER A 252 10.18 -14.59 11.24
N ASP A 253 9.13 -13.95 10.70
CA ASP A 253 7.88 -14.66 10.44
C ASP A 253 7.47 -14.69 8.96
N THR A 254 8.02 -13.83 8.09
CA THR A 254 7.61 -13.75 6.66
C THR A 254 8.63 -13.00 5.81
N SER A 255 8.90 -13.47 4.59
CA SER A 255 9.71 -12.72 3.62
C SER A 255 8.96 -11.49 3.10
N MET A 256 9.67 -10.46 2.64
CA MET A 256 9.03 -9.27 2.10
C MET A 256 8.24 -9.59 0.84
N GLU A 257 8.76 -10.48 0.00
CA GLU A 257 8.14 -10.96 -1.22
C GLU A 257 6.81 -11.65 -0.94
N GLU A 258 6.74 -12.48 0.11
CA GLU A 258 5.49 -13.10 0.57
C GLU A 258 4.50 -12.05 1.08
N ILE A 259 4.94 -11.05 1.85
CA ILE A 259 4.06 -9.97 2.33
C ILE A 259 3.56 -9.12 1.16
N ILE A 260 4.41 -8.80 0.18
CA ILE A 260 4.02 -8.01 -0.99
C ILE A 260 3.05 -8.80 -1.86
N SER A 261 3.31 -10.10 -2.09
CA SER A 261 2.39 -10.98 -2.81
C SER A 261 1.05 -11.10 -2.09
N GLY A 262 1.09 -11.31 -0.76
CA GLY A 262 -0.09 -11.37 0.11
C GLY A 262 -0.88 -10.06 0.18
N ALA A 263 -0.19 -8.92 0.07
CA ALA A 263 -0.81 -7.60 -0.01
C ALA A 263 -1.49 -7.37 -1.36
N ALA A 264 -0.88 -7.86 -2.44
CA ALA A 264 -1.39 -7.71 -3.80
C ALA A 264 -2.63 -8.59 -4.04
N ASP A 265 -2.66 -9.80 -3.47
CA ASP A 265 -3.77 -10.76 -3.62
C ASP A 265 -4.82 -10.67 -2.48
N GLY A 266 -4.52 -9.96 -1.40
CA GLY A 266 -5.40 -9.76 -0.25
C GLY A 266 -5.46 -10.94 0.72
N SER A 267 -4.50 -11.86 0.71
CA SER A 267 -4.47 -13.06 1.55
C SER A 267 -3.81 -12.88 2.93
N ASP A 268 -2.84 -11.95 3.08
CA ASP A 268 -2.22 -11.60 4.38
C ASP A 268 -2.33 -10.11 4.67
N THR A 269 -3.49 -9.73 5.18
CA THR A 269 -3.96 -8.34 5.15
C THR A 269 -3.39 -7.50 6.30
N VAL A 270 -3.10 -8.10 7.46
CA VAL A 270 -2.54 -7.38 8.61
C VAL A 270 -1.05 -7.11 8.42
N ALA A 271 -0.29 -8.11 7.96
CA ALA A 271 1.13 -7.91 7.64
C ALA A 271 1.29 -6.88 6.52
N ALA A 272 0.48 -6.99 5.46
CA ALA A 272 0.44 -6.02 4.37
C ALA A 272 0.18 -4.58 4.86
N ILE A 273 -0.82 -4.37 5.72
CA ILE A 273 -1.09 -3.04 6.28
C ILE A 273 0.08 -2.55 7.11
N ASN A 274 0.61 -3.38 8.02
CA ASN A 274 1.72 -2.95 8.86
C ASN A 274 2.94 -2.57 8.02
N LEU A 275 3.24 -3.34 6.96
CA LEU A 275 4.28 -2.99 6.00
C LEU A 275 3.98 -1.64 5.33
N MET A 276 2.77 -1.44 4.79
CA MET A 276 2.36 -0.18 4.16
C MET A 276 2.47 1.02 5.12
N LEU A 277 2.12 0.83 6.40
CA LEU A 277 2.26 1.86 7.43
C LEU A 277 3.73 2.21 7.72
N ILE A 278 4.59 1.20 7.80
CA ILE A 278 6.05 1.40 7.98
C ILE A 278 6.65 2.12 6.77
N LEU A 279 6.29 1.71 5.56
CA LEU A 279 6.75 2.35 4.32
C LEU A 279 6.26 3.80 4.22
N GLY A 280 5.00 4.05 4.58
CA GLY A 280 4.45 5.41 4.66
C GLY A 280 5.18 6.27 5.70
N ALA A 281 5.48 5.72 6.88
CA ALA A 281 6.28 6.41 7.89
C ALA A 281 7.70 6.74 7.36
N ALA A 282 8.32 5.82 6.63
CA ALA A 282 9.63 6.02 6.02
C ALA A 282 9.59 7.04 4.87
N TYR A 283 8.50 7.11 4.11
CA TYR A 283 8.29 8.15 3.11
C TYR A 283 8.25 9.54 3.75
N ASN A 284 7.52 9.68 4.87
CA ASN A 284 7.37 10.95 5.58
C ASN A 284 8.62 11.38 6.38
N ALA A 285 9.22 10.46 7.14
CA ALA A 285 10.29 10.76 8.10
C ALA A 285 11.69 10.31 7.65
N GLY A 286 11.78 9.66 6.49
CA GLY A 286 12.99 9.05 5.95
C GLY A 286 13.27 7.65 6.51
N PRO A 287 13.86 6.74 5.70
CA PRO A 287 14.13 5.36 6.09
C PRO A 287 15.12 5.27 7.28
N GLY A 288 16.08 6.19 7.36
CA GLY A 288 17.03 6.25 8.48
C GLY A 288 16.36 6.50 9.84
N THR A 289 15.26 7.27 9.87
CA THR A 289 14.47 7.49 11.08
C THR A 289 13.74 6.23 11.47
N VAL A 290 13.05 5.58 10.52
CA VAL A 290 12.30 4.34 10.75
C VAL A 290 13.22 3.19 11.19
N ASN A 291 14.41 3.08 10.61
CA ASN A 291 15.42 2.09 11.03
C ASN A 291 15.82 2.21 12.50
N LYS A 292 15.75 3.41 13.12
CA LYS A 292 15.98 3.56 14.56
C LYS A 292 14.87 2.87 15.36
N PHE A 293 13.61 2.99 14.93
CA PHE A 293 12.47 2.32 15.58
C PHE A 293 12.51 0.80 15.40
N ILE A 294 12.94 0.31 14.23
CA ILE A 294 13.14 -1.13 13.99
C ILE A 294 14.17 -1.70 14.99
N LYS A 295 15.26 -0.97 15.25
CA LYS A 295 16.30 -1.39 16.21
C LYS A 295 15.82 -1.42 17.66
N THR A 296 14.86 -0.58 18.03
CA THR A 296 14.33 -0.46 19.39
C THR A 296 12.99 -1.16 19.61
N ALA A 297 12.43 -1.80 18.58
CA ALA A 297 11.16 -2.51 18.68
C ALA A 297 11.29 -3.76 19.56
N GLU A 298 10.15 -4.14 20.16
CA GLU A 298 10.01 -5.33 21.01
C GLU A 298 10.42 -6.61 20.26
N LYS A 299 10.93 -7.61 20.97
CA LYS A 299 11.33 -8.91 20.40
C LYS A 299 10.28 -10.00 20.76
N PRO A 300 9.95 -10.94 19.86
CA PRO A 300 10.48 -11.11 18.50
C PRO A 300 10.13 -9.93 17.58
N LEU A 301 11.05 -9.60 16.67
CA LEU A 301 10.87 -8.45 15.78
C LEU A 301 9.83 -8.81 14.72
N THR A 302 8.66 -8.21 14.82
CA THR A 302 7.56 -8.36 13.85
C THR A 302 7.16 -7.01 13.27
N LEU A 303 6.46 -7.01 12.14
CA LEU A 303 5.88 -5.79 11.56
C LEU A 303 5.00 -5.03 12.57
N ALA A 304 4.17 -5.75 13.33
CA ALA A 304 3.29 -5.17 14.35
C ALA A 304 4.09 -4.50 15.48
N SER A 305 5.19 -5.12 15.93
CA SER A 305 6.07 -4.54 16.95
C SER A 305 6.69 -3.21 16.49
N VAL A 306 7.06 -3.12 15.20
CA VAL A 306 7.61 -1.89 14.60
C VAL A 306 6.54 -0.82 14.47
N VAL A 307 5.34 -1.16 14.01
CA VAL A 307 4.20 -0.22 13.95
C VAL A 307 3.89 0.35 15.33
N LYS A 308 3.81 -0.51 16.37
CA LYS A 308 3.63 -0.09 17.76
C LYS A 308 4.73 0.87 18.22
N ALA A 309 5.99 0.60 17.87
CA ALA A 309 7.10 1.50 18.19
C ALA A 309 6.99 2.86 17.49
N LEU A 310 6.59 2.88 16.21
CA LEU A 310 6.36 4.10 15.44
C LEU A 310 5.17 4.91 15.97
N GLU A 311 4.08 4.25 16.35
CA GLU A 311 2.90 4.88 16.95
C GLU A 311 3.19 5.45 18.34
N ASN A 312 4.17 4.91 19.06
CA ASN A 312 4.66 5.43 20.34
C ASN A 312 5.72 6.53 20.20
N SER A 313 6.14 6.87 18.97
CA SER A 313 7.12 7.94 18.71
C SER A 313 6.74 9.29 19.32
N LYS A 314 7.67 10.22 19.51
CA LYS A 314 7.32 11.63 19.83
C LYS A 314 7.10 12.48 18.57
N ASN A 315 7.34 11.94 17.39
CA ASN A 315 7.14 12.63 16.11
C ASN A 315 5.65 12.66 15.74
N GLY A 316 4.97 13.76 16.10
CA GLY A 316 3.53 13.94 15.84
C GLY A 316 3.17 13.95 14.35
N GLN A 317 4.06 14.44 13.48
CA GLN A 317 3.83 14.43 12.03
C GLN A 317 3.78 13.00 11.49
N MET A 318 4.75 12.16 11.86
CA MET A 318 4.81 10.76 11.46
C MET A 318 3.59 9.97 11.98
N LYS A 319 3.14 10.21 13.22
CA LYS A 319 1.90 9.60 13.73
C LYS A 319 0.67 10.01 12.95
N GLY A 320 0.52 11.32 12.70
CA GLY A 320 -0.61 11.83 11.91
C GLY A 320 -0.61 11.25 10.50
N TYR A 321 0.58 11.07 9.93
CA TYR A 321 0.78 10.43 8.64
C TYR A 321 0.34 8.97 8.64
N MET A 322 0.81 8.17 9.60
CA MET A 322 0.40 6.77 9.76
C MET A 322 -1.09 6.64 10.05
N LYS A 323 -1.67 7.48 10.91
CA LYS A 323 -3.12 7.50 11.17
C LYS A 323 -3.90 7.70 9.88
N SER A 324 -3.51 8.66 9.06
CA SER A 324 -4.16 8.93 7.78
C SER A 324 -4.06 7.76 6.79
N LEU A 325 -2.91 7.09 6.72
CA LEU A 325 -2.78 5.90 5.88
C LEU A 325 -3.63 4.75 6.42
N ARG A 326 -3.62 4.53 7.75
CA ARG A 326 -4.46 3.54 8.41
C ARG A 326 -5.94 3.78 8.10
N ASN A 327 -6.44 5.01 8.25
CA ASN A 327 -7.82 5.36 7.91
C ASN A 327 -8.16 5.12 6.44
N CYS A 328 -7.20 5.29 5.52
CA CYS A 328 -7.42 4.97 4.12
C CYS A 328 -7.47 3.44 3.90
N LEU A 329 -6.63 2.67 4.57
CA LEU A 329 -6.47 1.22 4.41
C LEU A 329 -7.46 0.37 5.22
N THR A 330 -7.99 0.85 6.35
CA THR A 330 -8.89 0.11 7.24
C THR A 330 -10.28 0.76 7.32
N ALA A 331 -11.32 -0.05 7.45
CA ALA A 331 -12.72 0.37 7.59
C ALA A 331 -13.04 0.97 8.96
N GLU A 332 -12.15 0.84 9.96
CA GLU A 332 -12.41 1.25 11.34
C GLU A 332 -12.63 2.76 11.51
N ASN A 333 -12.13 3.59 10.58
CA ASN A 333 -12.30 5.04 10.67
C ASN A 333 -12.32 5.70 9.29
N PHE A 334 -13.44 6.36 8.97
CA PHE A 334 -13.53 7.32 7.86
C PHE A 334 -13.01 8.71 8.25
N ASP A 335 -12.42 8.85 9.44
CA ASP A 335 -11.78 10.08 9.93
C ASP A 335 -10.89 10.67 8.82
N PRO A 336 -11.14 11.94 8.42
CA PRO A 336 -10.24 12.59 7.48
C PRO A 336 -8.85 12.75 8.11
N PRO A 337 -7.81 12.90 7.29
CA PRO A 337 -6.47 13.22 7.80
C PRO A 337 -6.50 14.48 8.68
N ASN A 338 -5.76 14.48 9.79
CA ASN A 338 -5.68 15.62 10.71
C ASN A 338 -5.40 16.93 9.96
N GLY A 339 -6.18 17.97 10.25
CA GLY A 339 -6.06 19.30 9.62
C GLY A 339 -7.00 19.57 8.44
N TRP A 340 -7.88 18.62 8.09
CA TRP A 340 -8.90 18.80 7.04
C TRP A 340 -10.15 19.55 7.51
N TYR A 341 -10.31 19.71 8.83
CA TYR A 341 -11.32 20.57 9.38
C TYR A 341 -10.94 22.03 9.11
N ASN A 342 -11.73 22.70 8.26
CA ASN A 342 -11.89 24.14 8.38
C ASN A 342 -12.21 24.47 9.84
N LYS A 343 -11.86 25.68 10.30
CA LYS A 343 -12.08 26.19 11.68
C LYS A 343 -13.53 26.07 12.22
N GLY A 344 -14.47 25.47 11.48
CA GLY A 344 -15.85 25.16 11.87
C GLY A 344 -16.17 23.70 12.19
N GLY A 345 -15.21 22.77 12.21
CA GLY A 345 -15.34 21.48 12.91
C GLY A 345 -16.37 20.45 12.40
N MET A 346 -16.92 20.58 11.20
CA MET A 346 -17.81 19.54 10.64
C MET A 346 -16.98 18.36 10.12
N ALA A 347 -17.25 17.16 10.65
CA ALA A 347 -16.90 15.87 10.03
C ALA A 347 -17.13 15.95 8.51
N PRO A 348 -16.23 15.45 7.64
CA PRO A 348 -16.60 15.23 6.26
C PRO A 348 -17.86 14.36 6.28
N PRO A 349 -18.84 14.63 5.40
CA PRO A 349 -20.00 13.76 5.30
C PRO A 349 -19.51 12.32 5.13
N THR A 350 -20.15 11.39 5.83
CA THR A 350 -19.78 9.98 5.67
C THR A 350 -19.96 9.61 4.19
N CYS A 351 -19.20 8.65 3.68
CA CYS A 351 -19.39 8.15 2.32
C CYS A 351 -20.87 7.81 2.02
N GLU A 352 -21.66 7.49 3.05
CA GLU A 352 -23.08 7.18 2.96
C GLU A 352 -23.94 8.42 2.72
N GLU A 353 -23.67 9.54 3.38
CA GLU A 353 -24.34 10.82 3.11
C GLU A 353 -24.03 11.34 1.70
N GLU A 354 -22.79 11.17 1.24
CA GLU A 354 -22.45 11.49 -0.15
C GLU A 354 -23.08 10.52 -1.16
N LYS A 355 -23.15 9.22 -0.88
CA LYS A 355 -23.89 8.25 -1.72
C LYS A 355 -25.37 8.64 -1.85
N GLN A 356 -25.96 9.26 -0.82
CA GLN A 356 -27.32 9.77 -0.88
C GLN A 356 -27.44 11.08 -1.69
N ASN A 357 -26.48 11.99 -1.56
CA ASN A 357 -26.45 13.26 -2.30
C ASN A 357 -26.02 13.09 -3.77
N ALA A 358 -25.23 12.07 -4.07
CA ALA A 358 -24.73 11.73 -5.41
C ALA A 358 -25.70 10.85 -6.21
N LYS A 359 -26.94 10.65 -5.76
CA LYS A 359 -27.98 9.86 -6.47
C LYS A 359 -28.29 10.33 -7.90
N GLY A 360 -27.72 11.45 -8.37
CA GLY A 360 -27.75 11.91 -9.77
C GLY A 360 -26.47 11.69 -10.59
N LEU A 361 -25.38 11.23 -9.98
CA LEU A 361 -24.13 10.89 -10.67
C LEU A 361 -24.10 9.38 -10.89
N ASP A 362 -24.06 8.94 -12.16
CA ASP A 362 -23.88 7.53 -12.54
C ASP A 362 -22.46 7.08 -12.16
N LEU A 363 -22.30 6.69 -10.88
CA LEU A 363 -21.06 6.20 -10.31
C LEU A 363 -20.82 4.71 -10.58
N THR A 364 -21.67 4.07 -11.40
CA THR A 364 -21.59 2.62 -11.65
C THR A 364 -20.23 2.26 -12.26
N PRO A 365 -19.49 1.30 -11.65
CA PRO A 365 -18.18 0.88 -12.15
C PRO A 365 -18.20 0.40 -13.60
N THR A 366 -19.33 -0.11 -14.09
CA THR A 366 -19.47 -0.80 -15.37
C THR A 366 -19.10 0.05 -16.58
N LYS A 367 -19.41 1.35 -16.62
CA LYS A 367 -19.05 2.19 -17.79
C LYS A 367 -17.55 2.49 -17.89
N TYR A 368 -16.82 2.55 -16.77
CA TYR A 368 -15.39 2.89 -16.79
C TYR A 368 -14.50 1.65 -16.89
N TRP A 369 -14.94 0.51 -16.37
CA TRP A 369 -14.20 -0.76 -16.48
C TRP A 369 -14.26 -1.37 -17.89
N LEU A 370 -15.31 -1.10 -18.66
CA LEU A 370 -15.45 -1.62 -20.03
C LEU A 370 -14.47 -0.99 -21.05
N TRP A 371 -13.74 0.06 -20.69
CA TRP A 371 -12.71 0.69 -21.55
C TRP A 371 -11.30 0.09 -21.38
N GLN A 372 -11.15 -0.95 -20.55
CA GLN A 372 -9.87 -1.65 -20.32
C GLN A 372 -9.79 -3.06 -20.93
N LYS A 373 -10.79 -3.46 -21.71
CA LYS A 373 -10.66 -4.55 -22.69
C LYS A 373 -10.62 -3.94 -24.07
#